data_AF-A0A8H4TWG9-F1
#
_entry.id   AF-A0A8H4TWG9-F1
#
_cell.length_a   1.000
_cell.length_b   1.000
_cell.length_c   1.000
_cell.angle_alpha   90.00
_cell.angle_beta   90.00
_cell.angle_gamma   90.00
#
_symmetry.space_group_name_H-M   'P 1'
#
loop_
_entity.id
_entity.type
_entity.pdbx_description
1 polymer ?
#
loop_
_entity_poly.entity_id
_entity_poly.type
_entity_poly.pdbx_seq_one_letter_code
_entity_poly.pdbx_strand_id
1 'polypeptide(L)'
;MSVALPEMSHVEDFTVAHSTSPSSPASSARSDSGSDHDATDSFGEDDLTDTHQPAGKPWQAHSCRVDGRPKAGLTIDGTRLWTEIHHTAQWGAIPNSTGMARLALSDEDKLVRDYFVNEASDLGCKVSIDQMGNIFAVLPGHNNSIPPIGMGSHLDTQPAGGRYYGILGVLGALEVLRTIKASGHKTYAPLAAINWTNEHANKTREGARFTPGCSGSAVWASHMPLSKFHDLYDTTGTCTMEQELKRIGYRGSVQASYDASKLSAHIELHIEQRRLLQDAKKNVGVVTAIQGIRWYRVTVVGQRAHAGATPMAQRADALVAAAEMILFATARARDVSAVATIGVLELDRPSSNTVPGRATFTLDLRHPSESVLNDFESALHVRMKQLTVLNDRIQTSIERIWHSPAVQLDDEVLTCIRSAANSVVGQDGFMDTISLAGHDSALTVLRVPTAMIFVPSKDGVSHAPEEFTSEEECRIGVQVLLETVLEYDSMLRSRHES
;
A
#
# COMPACT_ATOMS: atom_id res chain seq x y z
N MET A 1 35.24 -42.65 -1.87
CA MET A 1 35.39 -42.46 -3.33
C MET A 1 35.32 -40.98 -3.60
N SER A 2 36.50 -40.37 -3.71
CA SER A 2 36.71 -38.97 -4.08
C SER A 2 36.74 -38.89 -5.60
N VAL A 3 35.96 -37.98 -6.20
CA VAL A 3 36.14 -37.62 -7.61
C VAL A 3 36.26 -36.12 -7.69
N ALA A 4 37.48 -35.71 -8.00
CA ALA A 4 37.91 -34.35 -8.25
C ALA A 4 37.50 -33.88 -9.65
N LEU A 5 37.30 -32.57 -9.75
CA LEU A 5 37.16 -31.77 -10.97
C LEU A 5 38.43 -31.85 -11.84
N PRO A 6 38.31 -31.59 -13.15
CA PRO A 6 39.40 -31.00 -13.92
C PRO A 6 39.13 -29.52 -14.23
N GLU A 7 40.16 -28.73 -14.02
CA GLU A 7 40.27 -27.31 -14.30
C GLU A 7 40.97 -27.06 -15.65
N MET A 8 40.71 -25.88 -16.20
CA MET A 8 41.49 -25.11 -17.19
C MET A 8 41.53 -25.59 -18.65
N SER A 9 41.14 -24.73 -19.60
CA SER A 9 41.98 -23.60 -20.04
C SER A 9 41.45 -22.88 -21.29
N HIS A 10 41.87 -21.61 -21.39
CA HIS A 10 41.97 -20.74 -22.57
C HIS A 10 40.76 -19.93 -23.07
N VAL A 11 40.85 -18.66 -22.67
CA VAL A 11 40.29 -17.43 -23.26
C VAL A 11 40.89 -17.23 -24.66
N GLU A 12 40.06 -16.99 -25.67
CA GLU A 12 40.45 -16.39 -26.94
C GLU A 12 39.78 -15.02 -27.11
N ASP A 13 40.62 -14.04 -27.38
CA ASP A 13 40.31 -12.65 -27.66
C ASP A 13 39.52 -12.49 -28.97
N PHE A 14 38.37 -11.82 -28.93
CA PHE A 14 37.71 -11.28 -30.12
C PHE A 14 37.94 -9.77 -30.22
N THR A 15 38.95 -9.41 -31.02
CA THR A 15 39.16 -8.07 -31.57
C THR A 15 37.97 -7.62 -32.40
N VAL A 16 37.32 -6.53 -31.98
CA VAL A 16 36.30 -5.80 -32.75
C VAL A 16 37.00 -4.85 -33.73
N ALA A 17 36.91 -5.14 -35.02
CA ALA A 17 37.34 -4.25 -36.08
C ALA A 17 36.26 -3.20 -36.37
N HIS A 18 36.55 -1.93 -36.06
CA HIS A 18 35.82 -0.78 -36.55
C HIS A 18 36.21 -0.50 -38.01
N SER A 19 35.26 -0.60 -38.94
CA SER A 19 35.39 -0.02 -40.28
C SER A 19 34.57 1.26 -40.37
N THR A 20 35.26 2.39 -40.47
CA THR A 20 34.74 3.70 -40.87
C THR A 20 35.01 3.92 -42.36
N SER A 21 34.10 4.64 -43.05
CA SER A 21 34.29 5.58 -44.18
C SER A 21 33.04 5.60 -45.12
N PRO A 22 32.84 6.61 -46.00
CA PRO A 22 32.31 7.93 -45.62
C PRO A 22 31.25 8.54 -46.60
N SER A 23 30.56 9.62 -46.14
CA SER A 23 30.18 10.86 -46.86
C SER A 23 29.59 10.81 -48.31
N SER A 24 28.36 11.25 -48.60
CA SER A 24 27.89 12.66 -48.86
C SER A 24 27.06 12.73 -50.19
N PRO A 25 26.56 13.89 -50.71
CA PRO A 25 25.16 14.36 -50.57
C PRO A 25 24.50 14.85 -51.90
N ALA A 26 23.23 15.30 -51.87
CA ALA A 26 22.57 16.31 -52.75
C ALA A 26 21.04 16.21 -52.51
N SER A 27 20.24 17.22 -52.14
CA SER A 27 20.03 18.64 -52.52
C SER A 27 19.29 18.89 -53.85
N SER A 28 18.22 19.69 -53.71
CA SER A 28 17.54 20.55 -54.72
C SER A 28 16.55 19.88 -55.70
N ALA A 29 15.47 20.51 -56.18
CA ALA A 29 14.69 21.70 -55.82
C ALA A 29 13.56 21.85 -56.86
N ARG A 30 12.43 22.49 -56.46
CA ARG A 30 11.46 23.29 -57.27
C ARG A 30 10.61 22.51 -58.32
N SER A 31 9.40 22.91 -58.72
CA SER A 31 8.72 24.22 -58.76
C SER A 31 7.19 24.08 -58.92
N ASP A 32 6.46 25.03 -58.32
CA ASP A 32 5.29 25.82 -58.77
C ASP A 32 4.34 25.35 -59.89
N SER A 33 3.03 25.47 -59.59
CA SER A 33 2.08 26.42 -60.24
C SER A 33 0.69 26.23 -59.59
N GLY A 34 0.11 27.21 -58.88
CA GLY A 34 -0.84 28.23 -59.41
C GLY A 34 -2.25 27.63 -59.56
N SER A 35 -3.38 28.19 -59.09
CA SER A 35 -3.78 29.57 -58.85
C SER A 35 -5.13 29.63 -58.10
N ASP A 36 -5.25 30.62 -57.21
CA ASP A 36 -6.37 31.55 -56.93
C ASP A 36 -7.84 31.10 -56.92
N HIS A 37 -8.52 31.37 -55.79
CA HIS A 37 -9.63 32.33 -55.78
C HIS A 37 -9.87 32.95 -54.39
N ASP A 38 -9.85 34.28 -54.37
CA ASP A 38 -10.26 35.21 -53.31
C ASP A 38 -11.68 34.93 -52.76
N ALA A 39 -11.84 35.11 -51.44
CA ALA A 39 -12.88 35.97 -50.88
C ALA A 39 -12.57 36.34 -49.43
N THR A 40 -12.50 37.64 -49.22
CA THR A 40 -12.37 38.41 -47.98
C THR A 40 -13.44 38.09 -46.94
N ASP A 41 -13.05 38.00 -45.66
CA ASP A 41 -13.68 38.84 -44.63
C ASP A 41 -12.82 38.95 -43.36
N SER A 42 -12.84 40.16 -42.83
CA SER A 42 -11.98 40.72 -41.78
C SER A 42 -12.61 40.70 -40.38
N PHE A 43 -11.73 40.84 -39.39
CA PHE A 43 -11.92 41.29 -37.99
C PHE A 43 -12.02 40.25 -36.87
N GLY A 44 -11.11 40.38 -35.90
CA GLY A 44 -11.29 39.92 -34.52
C GLY A 44 -10.05 39.29 -33.89
N GLU A 45 -9.00 40.09 -33.61
CA GLU A 45 -8.07 39.77 -32.51
C GLU A 45 -8.83 40.03 -31.20
N ASP A 46 -9.04 39.00 -30.38
CA ASP A 46 -9.34 39.15 -28.95
C ASP A 46 -8.77 37.95 -28.17
N ASP A 47 -7.73 38.28 -27.41
CA ASP A 47 -7.34 37.79 -26.08
C ASP A 47 -7.68 36.33 -25.67
N LEU A 48 -6.68 35.45 -25.76
CA LEU A 48 -6.67 34.15 -25.09
C LEU A 48 -6.10 34.28 -23.67
N THR A 49 -6.88 34.83 -22.74
CA THR A 49 -6.65 34.61 -21.31
C THR A 49 -7.98 34.41 -20.59
N ASP A 50 -8.47 33.17 -20.55
CA ASP A 50 -9.40 32.78 -19.48
C ASP A 50 -9.38 31.27 -19.21
N THR A 51 -8.49 30.83 -18.31
CA THR A 51 -8.60 29.51 -17.67
C THR A 51 -9.29 29.66 -16.31
N HIS A 52 -10.59 29.97 -16.33
CA HIS A 52 -11.44 29.78 -15.16
C HIS A 52 -11.80 28.29 -15.02
N GLN A 53 -10.96 27.53 -14.30
CA GLN A 53 -11.46 26.35 -13.58
C GLN A 53 -12.44 26.85 -12.51
N PRO A 54 -13.67 26.32 -12.41
CA PRO A 54 -14.56 26.69 -11.34
C PRO A 54 -13.95 26.19 -10.02
N ALA A 55 -13.63 27.13 -9.13
CA ALA A 55 -13.29 26.82 -7.74
C ALA A 55 -14.41 25.95 -7.16
N GLY A 56 -14.15 24.66 -6.96
CA GLY A 56 -15.07 23.73 -6.33
C GLY A 56 -15.47 24.28 -4.96
N LYS A 57 -16.75 24.12 -4.57
CA LYS A 57 -17.23 24.53 -3.25
C LYS A 57 -16.28 23.98 -2.16
N PRO A 58 -16.00 24.76 -1.10
CA PRO A 58 -15.21 24.26 0.03
C PRO A 58 -15.83 22.96 0.54
N TRP A 59 -14.99 21.97 0.84
CA TRP A 59 -15.45 20.74 1.49
C TRP A 59 -16.16 21.12 2.79
N GLN A 60 -17.44 20.80 2.87
CA GLN A 60 -18.17 20.89 4.12
C GLN A 60 -18.11 19.51 4.73
N ALA A 61 -17.35 19.38 5.83
CA ALA A 61 -17.38 18.18 6.65
C ALA A 61 -18.83 17.77 6.90
N HIS A 62 -19.11 16.47 6.82
CA HIS A 62 -20.46 15.97 7.05
C HIS A 62 -20.90 16.32 8.47
N SER A 63 -21.79 17.29 8.62
CA SER A 63 -22.40 17.64 9.90
C SER A 63 -23.53 16.67 10.23
N CYS A 64 -23.22 15.38 10.37
CA CYS A 64 -24.05 14.55 11.23
C CYS A 64 -23.86 15.10 12.64
N ARG A 65 -24.96 15.46 13.31
CA ARG A 65 -24.89 16.05 14.66
C ARG A 65 -24.02 15.17 15.57
N VAL A 66 -22.92 15.72 16.05
CA VAL A 66 -22.10 15.13 17.11
C VAL A 66 -22.86 15.39 18.42
N ASP A 67 -24.01 14.74 18.59
CA ASP A 67 -24.83 14.82 19.81
C ASP A 67 -24.33 13.83 20.88
N GLY A 68 -23.37 12.98 20.53
CA GLY A 68 -22.73 12.01 21.39
C GLY A 68 -21.78 12.64 22.40
N ARG A 69 -21.74 12.09 23.62
CA ARG A 69 -20.73 12.42 24.63
C ARG A 69 -19.78 11.23 24.77
N PRO A 70 -18.44 11.44 24.73
CA PRO A 70 -17.47 10.38 25.01
C PRO A 70 -17.81 9.69 26.33
N LYS A 71 -17.86 8.36 26.37
CA LYS A 71 -18.27 7.61 27.57
C LYS A 71 -17.28 7.78 28.69
N ALA A 72 -16.00 7.79 28.38
CA ALA A 72 -14.93 7.96 29.35
C ALA A 72 -14.85 9.40 29.91
N GLY A 73 -15.55 10.36 29.30
CA GLY A 73 -15.43 11.78 29.63
C GLY A 73 -14.08 12.39 29.23
N LEU A 74 -13.29 11.68 28.41
CA LEU A 74 -12.01 12.14 27.87
C LEU A 74 -12.21 12.63 26.44
N THR A 75 -11.63 13.78 26.13
CA THR A 75 -11.69 14.39 24.80
C THR A 75 -10.28 14.64 24.28
N ILE A 76 -10.02 14.19 23.05
CA ILE A 76 -8.73 14.42 22.38
C ILE A 76 -8.56 15.89 21.96
N ASP A 77 -7.31 16.35 21.82
CA ASP A 77 -7.00 17.68 21.32
C ASP A 77 -6.91 17.66 19.78
N GLY A 78 -8.04 17.92 19.13
CA GLY A 78 -8.16 17.89 17.68
C GLY A 78 -7.29 18.93 16.98
N THR A 79 -7.12 20.10 17.57
CA THR A 79 -6.31 21.19 17.00
C THR A 79 -4.83 20.84 17.07
N ARG A 80 -4.36 20.23 18.17
CA ARG A 80 -2.97 19.72 18.26
C ARG A 80 -2.72 18.65 17.20
N LEU A 81 -3.58 17.64 17.10
CA LEU A 81 -3.49 16.59 16.07
C LEU A 81 -3.40 17.17 14.66
N TRP A 82 -4.32 18.09 14.32
CA TRP A 82 -4.38 18.71 13.01
C TRP A 82 -3.12 19.50 12.69
N THR A 83 -2.65 20.29 13.66
CA THR A 83 -1.42 21.09 13.55
C THR A 83 -0.22 20.20 13.31
N GLU A 84 -0.12 19.06 13.99
CA GLU A 84 1.00 18.13 13.87
C GLU A 84 1.01 17.37 12.56
N ILE A 85 -0.15 16.89 12.09
CA ILE A 85 -0.26 16.29 10.75
C ILE A 85 0.27 17.29 9.70
N HIS A 86 -0.09 18.57 9.81
CA HIS A 86 0.35 19.60 8.87
C HIS A 86 1.81 20.04 9.07
N HIS A 87 2.31 20.02 10.30
CA HIS A 87 3.73 20.28 10.59
C HIS A 87 4.61 19.19 9.99
N THR A 88 4.30 17.93 10.27
CA THR A 88 5.04 16.77 9.75
C THR A 88 4.86 16.56 8.25
N ALA A 89 3.78 17.10 7.66
CA ALA A 89 3.58 17.12 6.21
C ALA A 89 4.66 17.91 5.44
N GLN A 90 5.41 18.78 6.12
CA GLN A 90 6.52 19.51 5.51
C GLN A 90 7.68 18.58 5.11
N TRP A 91 7.84 17.45 5.79
CA TRP A 91 8.86 16.45 5.47
C TRP A 91 8.35 15.52 4.38
N GLY A 92 8.70 15.83 3.13
CA GLY A 92 8.20 15.16 1.93
C GLY A 92 7.16 15.95 1.17
N ALA A 93 6.94 17.24 1.47
CA ALA A 93 6.02 18.07 0.68
C ALA A 93 6.46 18.15 -0.80
N ILE A 94 5.52 17.90 -1.72
CA ILE A 94 5.77 18.07 -3.15
C ILE A 94 5.63 19.57 -3.50
N PRO A 95 6.64 20.21 -4.14
CA PRO A 95 6.57 21.63 -4.50
C PRO A 95 5.34 21.95 -5.34
N ASN A 96 4.70 23.10 -5.04
CA ASN A 96 3.50 23.58 -5.73
C ASN A 96 2.31 22.59 -5.71
N SER A 97 2.25 21.74 -4.69
CA SER A 97 1.22 20.72 -4.54
C SER A 97 0.75 20.62 -3.09
N THR A 98 -0.44 20.06 -2.87
CA THR A 98 -0.89 19.64 -1.53
C THR A 98 -0.36 18.27 -1.13
N GLY A 99 0.26 17.53 -2.07
CA GLY A 99 0.70 16.16 -1.89
C GLY A 99 2.05 15.99 -1.20
N MET A 100 2.36 14.73 -0.96
CA MET A 100 3.54 14.28 -0.25
C MET A 100 4.26 13.13 -0.95
N ALA A 101 5.57 13.12 -0.84
CA ALA A 101 6.50 12.12 -1.33
C ALA A 101 7.50 11.76 -0.21
N ARG A 102 6.99 11.17 0.88
CA ARG A 102 7.80 10.67 2.00
C ARG A 102 7.94 9.16 1.87
N LEU A 103 8.79 8.73 0.96
CA LEU A 103 8.99 7.31 0.68
C LEU A 103 9.62 6.58 1.86
N ALA A 104 9.27 5.31 2.05
CA ALA A 104 9.83 4.49 3.12
C ALA A 104 11.37 4.56 3.17
N LEU A 105 11.90 4.80 4.37
CA LEU A 105 13.33 4.89 4.68
C LEU A 105 14.08 6.02 3.96
N SER A 106 13.38 7.00 3.37
CA SER A 106 14.02 8.21 2.86
C SER A 106 14.48 9.12 4.03
N ASP A 107 15.18 10.20 3.73
CA ASP A 107 15.56 11.18 4.76
C ASP A 107 14.32 11.88 5.33
N GLU A 108 13.30 12.10 4.51
CA GLU A 108 12.02 12.66 4.94
C GLU A 108 11.25 11.69 5.86
N ASP A 109 11.29 10.38 5.59
CA ASP A 109 10.72 9.36 6.48
C ASP A 109 11.51 9.30 7.80
N LYS A 110 12.84 9.41 7.74
CA LYS A 110 13.66 9.53 8.94
C LYS A 110 13.24 10.72 9.81
N LEU A 111 13.00 11.89 9.23
CA LEU A 111 12.62 13.10 9.99
C LEU A 111 11.31 12.89 10.75
N VAL A 112 10.27 12.31 10.12
CA VAL A 112 8.99 12.06 10.82
C VAL A 112 9.10 10.95 11.86
N ARG A 113 9.94 9.93 11.61
CA ARG A 113 10.22 8.88 12.60
C ARG A 113 10.93 9.44 13.82
N ASP A 114 11.95 10.29 13.61
CA ASP A 114 12.69 10.94 14.69
C ASP A 114 11.75 11.81 15.54
N TYR A 115 10.89 12.57 14.88
CA TYR A 115 9.85 13.36 15.55
C TYR A 115 8.93 12.47 16.39
N PHE A 116 8.37 11.40 15.82
CA PHE A 116 7.51 10.47 16.54
C PHE A 116 8.22 9.84 17.75
N VAL A 117 9.47 9.40 17.60
CA VAL A 117 10.27 8.83 18.69
C VAL A 117 10.50 9.84 19.81
N ASN A 118 10.83 11.08 19.46
CA ASN A 118 11.08 12.15 20.44
C ASN A 118 9.81 12.50 21.21
N GLU A 119 8.70 12.77 20.50
CA GLU A 119 7.42 13.10 21.13
C GLU A 119 6.90 11.98 22.04
N ALA A 120 7.03 10.73 21.60
CA ALA A 120 6.67 9.58 22.41
C ALA A 120 7.56 9.45 23.66
N SER A 121 8.86 9.67 23.52
CA SER A 121 9.82 9.59 24.63
C SER A 121 9.57 10.69 25.66
N ASP A 122 9.30 11.92 25.21
CA ASP A 122 8.98 13.07 26.07
C ASP A 122 7.67 12.88 26.83
N LEU A 123 6.73 12.13 26.25
CA LEU A 123 5.50 11.70 26.93
C LEU A 123 5.74 10.68 28.06
N GLY A 124 6.94 10.10 28.10
CA GLY A 124 7.33 9.03 29.02
C GLY A 124 7.04 7.63 28.50
N CYS A 125 6.90 7.44 27.19
CA CYS A 125 6.76 6.12 26.60
C CYS A 125 8.11 5.39 26.58
N LYS A 126 8.08 4.07 26.76
CA LYS A 126 9.21 3.21 26.43
C LYS A 126 9.20 2.96 24.92
N VAL A 127 10.12 3.60 24.20
CA VAL A 127 10.28 3.40 22.76
C VAL A 127 11.22 2.22 22.48
N SER A 128 10.82 1.37 21.54
CA SER A 128 11.66 0.30 20.99
C SER A 128 11.55 0.25 19.48
N ILE A 129 12.66 -0.05 18.83
CA ILE A 129 12.77 -0.17 17.37
C ILE A 129 13.25 -1.59 17.08
N ASP A 130 12.57 -2.30 16.18
CA ASP A 130 12.94 -3.65 15.80
C ASP A 130 13.88 -3.69 14.57
N GLN A 131 14.34 -4.89 14.23
CA GLN A 131 15.22 -5.14 13.09
C GLN A 131 14.63 -4.75 11.73
N MET A 132 13.33 -4.52 11.66
CA MET A 132 12.60 -4.08 10.47
C MET A 132 12.30 -2.57 10.50
N GLY A 133 12.73 -1.86 11.55
CA GLY A 133 12.49 -0.44 11.74
C GLY A 133 11.11 -0.10 12.24
N ASN A 134 10.30 -1.09 12.62
CA ASN A 134 9.02 -0.82 13.28
C ASN A 134 9.28 -0.14 14.62
N ILE A 135 8.48 0.87 14.93
CA ILE A 135 8.62 1.66 16.16
C ILE A 135 7.44 1.34 17.06
N PHE A 136 7.72 0.93 18.30
CA PHE A 136 6.72 0.69 19.33
C PHE A 136 6.97 1.67 20.48
N ALA A 137 6.05 2.62 20.67
CA ALA A 137 6.05 3.57 21.76
C ALA A 137 5.02 3.15 22.82
N VAL A 138 5.49 2.60 23.96
CA VAL A 138 4.60 2.02 24.97
C VAL A 138 4.44 2.94 26.19
N LEU A 139 3.21 3.39 26.44
CA LEU A 139 2.83 4.08 27.67
C LEU A 139 2.39 3.06 28.74
N PRO A 140 3.02 3.03 29.93
CA PRO A 140 2.74 2.02 30.94
C PRO A 140 1.35 2.17 31.60
N GLY A 141 0.65 1.06 31.76
CA GLY A 141 -0.64 0.94 32.44
C GLY A 141 -0.49 0.58 33.93
N HIS A 142 -1.59 0.19 34.56
CA HIS A 142 -1.60 -0.35 35.93
C HIS A 142 -0.93 -1.73 35.99
N ASN A 143 -1.26 -2.62 35.06
CA ASN A 143 -0.69 -3.95 34.95
C ASN A 143 0.23 -4.03 33.72
N ASN A 144 1.53 -3.86 33.93
CA ASN A 144 2.53 -3.94 32.85
C ASN A 144 3.04 -5.36 32.59
N SER A 145 2.43 -6.38 33.21
CA SER A 145 2.73 -7.79 32.93
C SER A 145 1.93 -8.33 31.74
N ILE A 146 0.89 -7.61 31.31
CA ILE A 146 0.10 -7.95 30.13
C ILE A 146 0.59 -7.17 28.90
N PRO A 147 0.51 -7.74 27.69
CA PRO A 147 0.89 -7.04 26.47
C PRO A 147 0.08 -5.76 26.26
N PRO A 148 0.66 -4.71 25.65
CA PRO A 148 -0.08 -3.48 25.41
C PRO A 148 -1.20 -3.63 24.38
N ILE A 149 -2.21 -2.76 24.48
CA ILE A 149 -3.18 -2.54 23.41
C ILE A 149 -2.49 -1.66 22.37
N GLY A 150 -2.27 -2.21 21.17
CA GLY A 150 -1.60 -1.52 20.07
C GLY A 150 -2.57 -0.66 19.27
N MET A 151 -2.14 0.55 18.95
CA MET A 151 -2.75 1.46 18.00
C MET A 151 -1.68 1.93 17.04
N GLY A 152 -1.99 2.03 15.76
CA GLY A 152 -1.00 2.52 14.81
C GLY A 152 -1.33 2.21 13.37
N SER A 153 -0.41 2.60 12.51
CA SER A 153 -0.43 2.40 11.07
C SER A 153 1.01 2.64 10.58
N HIS A 154 1.22 3.44 9.56
CA HIS A 154 2.55 3.74 9.00
C HIS A 154 2.75 5.23 8.73
N LEU A 155 4.01 5.66 8.64
CA LEU A 155 4.41 7.05 8.37
C LEU A 155 4.86 7.29 6.92
N ASP A 156 5.26 6.24 6.19
CA ASP A 156 5.67 6.33 4.80
C ASP A 156 4.47 6.57 3.85
N THR A 157 4.71 7.20 2.70
CA THR A 157 3.70 7.54 1.71
C THR A 157 4.05 7.00 0.32
N GLN A 158 3.07 7.00 -0.58
CA GLN A 158 3.33 6.85 -2.02
C GLN A 158 4.18 8.01 -2.58
N PRO A 159 4.80 7.85 -3.76
CA PRO A 159 5.53 8.93 -4.45
C PRO A 159 4.71 10.19 -4.73
N ALA A 160 3.39 10.05 -4.86
CA ALA A 160 2.44 11.15 -5.02
C ALA A 160 1.27 10.97 -4.02
N GLY A 161 1.61 10.75 -2.75
CA GLY A 161 0.65 10.50 -1.68
C GLY A 161 -0.07 11.74 -1.17
N GLY A 162 -1.07 11.49 -0.32
CA GLY A 162 -1.75 12.51 0.46
C GLY A 162 -1.12 12.75 1.82
N ARG A 163 -1.74 13.64 2.60
CA ARG A 163 -1.27 14.03 3.94
C ARG A 163 -1.83 13.18 5.08
N TYR A 164 -2.82 12.33 4.82
CA TYR A 164 -3.63 11.69 5.88
C TYR A 164 -3.51 10.17 5.89
N TYR A 165 -3.29 9.56 4.72
CA TYR A 165 -3.01 8.13 4.57
C TYR A 165 -1.88 7.68 5.50
N GLY A 166 -2.14 6.64 6.31
CA GLY A 166 -1.23 6.11 7.34
C GLY A 166 -1.04 7.00 8.56
N ILE A 167 -0.51 8.21 8.34
CA ILE A 167 -0.05 9.10 9.42
C ILE A 167 -1.16 9.49 10.39
N LEU A 168 -2.42 9.55 9.94
CA LEU A 168 -3.58 9.76 10.82
C LEU A 168 -3.68 8.68 11.91
N GLY A 169 -3.39 7.42 11.58
CA GLY A 169 -3.38 6.32 12.54
C GLY A 169 -2.24 6.41 13.55
N VAL A 170 -1.04 6.78 13.09
CA VAL A 170 0.16 6.88 13.94
C VAL A 170 0.11 8.10 14.87
N LEU A 171 -0.15 9.29 14.33
CA LEU A 171 -0.27 10.50 15.14
C LEU A 171 -1.58 10.52 15.94
N GLY A 172 -2.63 9.88 15.44
CA GLY A 172 -3.84 9.63 16.22
C GLY A 172 -3.57 8.77 17.45
N ALA A 173 -2.80 7.69 17.32
CA ALA A 173 -2.36 6.89 18.45
C ALA A 173 -1.52 7.70 19.45
N LEU A 174 -0.59 8.53 18.97
CA LEU A 174 0.19 9.42 19.84
C LEU A 174 -0.71 10.42 20.61
N GLU A 175 -1.71 10.98 19.93
CA GLU A 175 -2.67 11.91 20.54
C GLU A 175 -3.56 11.21 21.59
N VAL A 176 -3.94 9.95 21.37
CA VAL A 176 -4.58 9.11 22.40
C VAL A 176 -3.69 9.01 23.64
N LEU A 177 -2.40 8.67 23.47
CA LEU A 177 -1.47 8.56 24.59
C LEU A 177 -1.33 9.89 25.35
N ARG A 178 -1.28 11.02 24.64
CA ARG A 178 -1.21 12.36 25.24
C ARG A 178 -2.45 12.70 26.04
N THR A 179 -3.62 12.38 25.50
CA THR A 179 -4.91 12.62 26.17
C THR A 179 -5.02 11.81 27.47
N ILE A 180 -4.63 10.54 27.44
CA ILE A 180 -4.56 9.69 28.64
C ILE A 180 -3.59 10.27 29.67
N LYS A 181 -2.39 10.65 29.25
CA LYS A 181 -1.38 11.22 30.13
C LYS A 181 -1.82 12.55 30.76
N ALA A 182 -2.34 13.47 29.95
CA ALA A 182 -2.72 14.82 30.37
C ALA A 182 -3.94 14.83 31.32
N SER A 183 -4.86 13.88 31.14
CA SER A 183 -6.02 13.71 32.03
C SER A 183 -5.67 13.08 33.38
N GLY A 184 -4.46 12.53 33.53
CA GLY A 184 -4.08 11.72 34.69
C GLY A 184 -4.78 10.36 34.74
N HIS A 185 -5.51 9.98 33.69
CA HIS A 185 -6.09 8.67 33.56
C HIS A 185 -4.99 7.62 33.37
N LYS A 186 -5.20 6.43 33.93
CA LYS A 186 -4.28 5.31 33.78
C LYS A 186 -5.07 4.05 33.45
N THR A 187 -4.79 3.50 32.28
CA THR A 187 -5.42 2.28 31.77
C THR A 187 -4.94 1.05 32.54
N TYR A 188 -5.72 -0.02 32.50
CA TYR A 188 -5.35 -1.30 33.09
C TYR A 188 -4.15 -1.90 32.37
N ALA A 189 -4.26 -2.13 31.06
CA ALA A 189 -3.18 -2.55 30.18
C ALA A 189 -2.29 -1.36 29.78
N PRO A 190 -1.01 -1.60 29.43
CA PRO A 190 -0.23 -0.59 28.75
C PRO A 190 -0.81 -0.30 27.36
N LEU A 191 -0.54 0.89 26.83
CA LEU A 191 -0.97 1.29 25.49
C LEU A 191 0.26 1.46 24.59
N ALA A 192 0.18 1.08 23.33
CA ALA A 192 1.27 1.25 22.37
C ALA A 192 0.83 2.06 21.15
N ALA A 193 1.59 3.12 20.82
CA ALA A 193 1.53 3.75 19.51
C ALA A 193 2.59 3.11 18.59
N ILE A 194 2.19 2.69 17.40
CA ILE A 194 3.00 1.85 16.51
C ILE A 194 3.13 2.52 15.14
N ASN A 195 4.36 2.52 14.62
CA ASN A 195 4.66 2.82 13.23
C ASN A 195 5.24 1.57 12.55
N TRP A 196 4.50 1.00 11.60
CA TRP A 196 4.94 -0.09 10.75
C TRP A 196 5.77 0.44 9.59
N THR A 197 6.81 -0.31 9.21
CA THR A 197 7.73 0.12 8.16
C THR A 197 7.32 -0.40 6.78
N ASN A 198 7.28 0.50 5.80
CA ASN A 198 7.06 0.19 4.38
C ASN A 198 5.72 -0.53 4.20
N GLU A 199 4.64 0.12 4.60
CA GLU A 199 3.28 -0.41 4.42
C GLU A 199 2.94 -0.51 2.93
N HIS A 200 3.40 0.46 2.15
CA HIS A 200 3.00 0.56 0.77
C HIS A 200 3.67 -0.45 -0.15
N ALA A 201 2.84 -1.10 -0.98
CA ALA A 201 3.27 -1.93 -2.09
C ALA A 201 2.94 -1.25 -3.43
N ASN A 202 3.78 -1.43 -4.46
CA ASN A 202 3.40 -1.11 -5.84
C ASN A 202 3.89 -2.22 -6.80
N LYS A 203 3.22 -2.39 -7.94
CA LYS A 203 3.52 -3.45 -8.92
C LYS A 203 4.64 -3.08 -9.89
N THR A 204 4.98 -1.80 -10.03
CA THR A 204 6.00 -1.33 -10.98
C THR A 204 7.23 -0.82 -10.26
N ARG A 205 8.37 -0.80 -10.97
CA ARG A 205 9.60 -0.13 -10.52
C ARG A 205 9.46 1.40 -10.42
N GLU A 206 8.28 1.96 -10.68
CA GLU A 206 8.02 3.41 -10.60
C GLU A 206 7.15 3.77 -9.37
N GLY A 207 6.93 2.80 -8.47
CA GLY A 207 6.02 2.91 -7.35
C GLY A 207 6.65 3.11 -5.98
N ALA A 208 5.95 2.66 -4.93
CA ALA A 208 6.46 2.60 -3.55
C ALA A 208 7.88 1.99 -3.51
N ARG A 209 8.75 2.61 -2.71
CA ARG A 209 10.21 2.46 -2.84
C ARG A 209 10.69 1.01 -2.77
N PHE A 210 10.14 0.21 -1.85
CA PHE A 210 10.45 -1.21 -1.71
C PHE A 210 9.17 -2.03 -1.87
N THR A 211 9.21 -3.03 -2.73
CA THR A 211 8.03 -3.89 -3.03
C THR A 211 8.37 -5.36 -2.83
N PRO A 212 7.50 -6.14 -2.17
CA PRO A 212 6.16 -5.77 -1.70
C PRO A 212 6.12 -4.97 -0.39
N GLY A 213 5.00 -4.29 -0.14
CA GLY A 213 4.71 -3.52 1.07
C GLY A 213 4.33 -4.37 2.28
N CYS A 214 3.68 -3.74 3.27
CA CYS A 214 3.38 -4.24 4.62
C CYS A 214 4.58 -4.98 5.23
N SER A 215 5.80 -4.52 4.94
CA SER A 215 7.01 -5.32 5.21
C SER A 215 7.24 -5.47 6.71
N GLY A 216 7.04 -4.37 7.44
CA GLY A 216 7.14 -4.31 8.90
C GLY A 216 6.21 -5.30 9.60
N SER A 217 4.91 -5.20 9.32
CA SER A 217 3.88 -6.05 9.92
C SER A 217 3.97 -7.50 9.45
N ALA A 218 4.41 -7.76 8.21
CA ALA A 218 4.60 -9.12 7.69
C ALA A 218 5.67 -9.89 8.45
N VAL A 219 6.81 -9.25 8.72
CA VAL A 219 7.89 -9.86 9.50
C VAL A 219 7.47 -10.04 10.95
N TRP A 220 6.84 -9.02 11.55
CA TRP A 220 6.32 -9.08 12.91
C TRP A 220 5.34 -10.26 13.08
N ALA A 221 4.41 -10.45 12.13
CA ALA A 221 3.46 -11.56 12.12
C ALA A 221 4.08 -12.92 11.73
N SER A 222 5.37 -12.96 11.38
CA SER A 222 6.06 -14.12 10.79
C SER A 222 5.37 -14.68 9.54
N HIS A 223 4.69 -13.82 8.79
CA HIS A 223 4.09 -14.16 7.49
C HIS A 223 5.17 -14.34 6.43
N MET A 224 6.25 -13.56 6.54
CA MET A 224 7.42 -13.60 5.65
C MET A 224 8.71 -13.40 6.48
N PRO A 225 9.83 -14.03 6.10
CA PRO A 225 11.07 -13.93 6.86
C PRO A 225 11.74 -12.57 6.67
N LEU A 226 12.42 -12.09 7.72
CA LEU A 226 13.17 -10.82 7.73
C LEU A 226 14.10 -10.67 6.51
N SER A 227 14.85 -11.73 6.16
CA SER A 227 15.82 -11.69 5.06
C SER A 227 15.18 -11.36 3.72
N LYS A 228 13.96 -11.84 3.45
CA LYS A 228 13.25 -11.55 2.19
C LYS A 228 13.02 -10.05 1.99
N PHE A 229 12.70 -9.32 3.06
CA PHE A 229 12.49 -7.87 2.98
C PHE A 229 13.79 -7.09 3.06
N HIS A 230 14.75 -7.53 3.88
CA HIS A 230 16.09 -6.95 3.93
C HIS A 230 16.78 -6.95 2.58
N ASP A 231 16.58 -7.99 1.77
CA ASP A 231 17.13 -8.15 0.42
C ASP A 231 16.35 -7.39 -0.67
N LEU A 232 15.23 -6.71 -0.34
CA LEU A 232 14.51 -5.92 -1.32
C LEU A 232 15.33 -4.72 -1.73
N TYR A 233 15.56 -4.60 -3.04
CA TYR A 233 16.13 -3.41 -3.63
C TYR A 233 15.07 -2.33 -3.78
N ASP A 234 15.51 -1.08 -3.67
CA ASP A 234 14.70 0.06 -4.04
C ASP A 234 14.36 0.04 -5.55
N THR A 235 13.43 0.89 -5.95
CA THR A 235 13.01 1.04 -7.34
C THR A 235 14.15 1.33 -8.32
N THR A 236 15.22 1.98 -7.87
CA THR A 236 16.41 2.28 -8.67
C THR A 236 17.40 1.12 -8.78
N GLY A 237 17.28 0.12 -7.89
CA GLY A 237 18.21 -1.02 -7.81
C GLY A 237 19.55 -0.68 -7.16
N THR A 238 19.65 0.43 -6.44
CA THR A 238 20.91 0.95 -5.88
C THR A 238 21.14 0.57 -4.44
N CYS A 239 20.09 0.41 -3.64
CA CYS A 239 20.18 0.10 -2.22
C CYS A 239 19.15 -0.93 -1.81
N THR A 240 19.52 -1.74 -0.82
CA THR A 240 18.62 -2.69 -0.18
C THR A 240 17.92 -2.05 1.02
N MET A 241 16.77 -2.60 1.40
CA MET A 241 16.03 -2.14 2.56
C MET A 241 16.85 -2.22 3.86
N GLU A 242 17.68 -3.25 4.03
CA GLU A 242 18.58 -3.35 5.19
C GLU A 242 19.61 -2.22 5.21
N GLN A 243 20.19 -1.88 4.06
CA GLN A 243 21.16 -0.78 3.95
C GLN A 243 20.52 0.56 4.32
N GLU A 244 19.29 0.81 3.85
CA GLU A 244 18.59 2.05 4.19
C GLU A 244 18.20 2.11 5.67
N LEU A 245 17.70 1.01 6.26
CA LEU A 245 17.45 0.93 7.71
C LEU A 245 18.72 1.26 8.51
N LYS A 246 19.89 0.75 8.10
CA LYS A 246 21.18 1.09 8.72
C LYS A 246 21.53 2.56 8.52
N ARG A 247 21.38 3.07 7.30
CA ARG A 247 21.71 4.45 6.91
C ARG A 247 20.94 5.47 7.73
N ILE A 248 19.64 5.27 7.91
CA ILE A 248 18.79 6.18 8.69
C ILE A 248 18.83 5.90 10.20
N GLY A 249 19.53 4.85 10.66
CA GLY A 249 19.65 4.50 12.08
C GLY A 249 18.45 3.75 12.67
N TYR A 250 17.56 3.21 11.83
CA TYR A 250 16.35 2.49 12.25
C TYR A 250 16.45 0.97 12.14
N ARG A 251 17.64 0.40 11.84
CA ARG A 251 17.87 -1.03 12.05
C ARG A 251 18.03 -1.31 13.54
N GLY A 252 16.90 -1.48 14.22
CA GLY A 252 16.82 -1.70 15.65
C GLY A 252 17.46 -3.01 16.10
N SER A 253 17.67 -3.13 17.42
CA SER A 253 18.26 -4.31 18.05
C SER A 253 17.23 -5.34 18.50
N VAL A 254 15.96 -4.93 18.64
CA VAL A 254 14.86 -5.84 19.01
C VAL A 254 14.54 -6.74 17.82
N GLN A 255 14.33 -8.03 18.07
CA GLN A 255 13.93 -8.95 17.02
C GLN A 255 12.58 -8.52 16.42
N ALA A 256 12.50 -8.42 15.10
CA ALA A 256 11.24 -8.12 14.41
C ALA A 256 10.35 -9.38 14.44
N SER A 257 9.52 -9.52 15.48
CA SER A 257 8.63 -10.66 15.66
C SER A 257 7.58 -10.37 16.73
N TYR A 258 6.41 -10.99 16.59
CA TYR A 258 5.34 -10.97 17.59
C TYR A 258 5.83 -11.28 19.00
N ASP A 259 6.69 -12.30 19.16
CA ASP A 259 7.15 -12.71 20.48
C ASP A 259 8.00 -11.67 21.21
N ALA A 260 8.73 -10.84 20.47
CA ALA A 260 9.58 -9.78 21.01
C ALA A 260 8.80 -8.50 21.35
N SER A 261 7.67 -8.27 20.68
CA SER A 261 6.79 -7.09 20.86
C SER A 261 5.32 -7.50 20.83
N LYS A 262 4.93 -8.35 21.80
CA LYS A 262 3.56 -8.85 21.93
C LYS A 262 2.56 -7.71 22.09
N LEU A 263 1.37 -7.88 21.53
CA LEU A 263 0.22 -7.00 21.71
C LEU A 263 -0.96 -7.82 22.24
N SER A 264 -1.86 -7.16 22.97
CA SER A 264 -3.15 -7.75 23.37
C SER A 264 -4.19 -7.61 22.27
N ALA A 265 -4.13 -6.51 21.52
CA ALA A 265 -4.90 -6.25 20.31
C ALA A 265 -4.19 -5.20 19.44
N HIS A 266 -4.62 -5.06 18.19
CA HIS A 266 -4.20 -3.98 17.27
C HIS A 266 -5.42 -3.26 16.71
N ILE A 267 -5.51 -1.94 16.91
CA ILE A 267 -6.59 -1.11 16.37
C ILE A 267 -5.99 -0.06 15.46
N GLU A 268 -6.32 -0.11 14.17
CA GLU A 268 -5.81 0.82 13.17
C GLU A 268 -6.89 1.83 12.77
N LEU A 269 -6.59 3.12 12.95
CA LEU A 269 -7.38 4.21 12.39
C LEU A 269 -6.80 4.60 11.04
N HIS A 270 -7.66 4.70 10.03
CA HIS A 270 -7.24 5.01 8.68
C HIS A 270 -8.32 5.79 7.92
N ILE A 271 -7.96 6.44 6.82
CA ILE A 271 -8.93 7.04 5.90
C ILE A 271 -9.57 5.94 5.02
N GLU A 272 -10.80 6.14 4.56
CA GLU A 272 -11.52 5.12 3.78
C GLU A 272 -10.91 4.83 2.40
N GLN A 273 -10.33 5.85 1.75
CA GLN A 273 -9.85 5.79 0.36
C GLN A 273 -10.93 5.46 -0.67
N ARG A 274 -12.20 5.65 -0.29
CA ARG A 274 -13.39 5.47 -1.14
C ARG A 274 -14.40 6.55 -0.78
N ARG A 275 -15.49 6.58 -1.55
CA ARG A 275 -16.60 7.52 -1.36
C ARG A 275 -17.74 6.96 -0.52
N LEU A 276 -17.64 5.74 -0.01
CA LEU A 276 -18.81 5.06 0.55
C LEU A 276 -19.29 5.74 1.85
N LEU A 277 -18.40 6.15 2.76
CA LEU A 277 -18.79 6.93 3.95
C LEU A 277 -19.31 8.32 3.57
N GLN A 278 -18.66 9.00 2.62
CA GLN A 278 -19.11 10.31 2.13
C GLN A 278 -20.52 10.24 1.52
N ASP A 279 -20.74 9.29 0.61
CA ASP A 279 -22.01 9.12 -0.11
C ASP A 279 -23.12 8.64 0.84
N ALA A 280 -22.79 7.79 1.82
CA ALA A 280 -23.70 7.34 2.87
C ALA A 280 -23.89 8.36 4.01
N LYS A 281 -23.15 9.48 3.98
CA LYS A 281 -23.13 10.53 5.02
C LYS A 281 -22.86 9.97 6.42
N LYS A 282 -21.87 9.07 6.51
CA LYS A 282 -21.40 8.47 7.77
C LYS A 282 -20.05 9.07 8.14
N ASN A 283 -19.86 9.29 9.44
CA ASN A 283 -18.63 9.84 9.99
C ASN A 283 -17.58 8.75 10.25
N VAL A 284 -18.01 7.51 10.47
CA VAL A 284 -17.16 6.41 10.89
C VAL A 284 -17.55 5.13 10.15
N GLY A 285 -16.55 4.45 9.59
CA GLY A 285 -16.66 3.10 9.08
C GLY A 285 -16.08 2.10 10.08
N VAL A 286 -16.90 1.14 10.51
CA VAL A 286 -16.46 -0.01 11.30
C VAL A 286 -16.03 -1.08 10.31
N VAL A 287 -14.73 -1.26 10.13
CA VAL A 287 -14.21 -2.19 9.12
C VAL A 287 -14.33 -3.60 9.67
N THR A 288 -15.12 -4.46 9.02
CA THR A 288 -15.37 -5.84 9.46
C THR A 288 -14.45 -6.85 8.79
N ALA A 289 -13.89 -6.50 7.63
CA ALA A 289 -13.00 -7.36 6.88
C ALA A 289 -12.05 -6.56 5.99
N ILE A 290 -10.90 -7.17 5.65
CA ILE A 290 -9.94 -6.66 4.67
C ILE A 290 -9.88 -7.65 3.52
N GLN A 291 -10.00 -7.18 2.29
CA GLN A 291 -9.95 -8.08 1.12
C GLN A 291 -8.54 -8.66 0.92
N GLY A 292 -8.49 -9.89 0.43
CA GLY A 292 -7.22 -10.53 0.08
C GLY A 292 -6.68 -9.96 -1.22
N ILE A 293 -5.35 -9.95 -1.32
CA ILE A 293 -4.60 -9.49 -2.49
C ILE A 293 -3.52 -10.52 -2.79
N ARG A 294 -3.52 -11.04 -4.01
CA ARG A 294 -2.45 -11.91 -4.53
C ARG A 294 -1.90 -11.32 -5.80
N TRP A 295 -0.61 -11.02 -5.80
CA TRP A 295 0.10 -10.60 -7.00
C TRP A 295 0.92 -11.75 -7.53
N TYR A 296 0.74 -12.03 -8.82
CA TYR A 296 1.47 -13.06 -9.52
C TYR A 296 2.30 -12.49 -10.64
N ARG A 297 3.45 -13.10 -10.89
CA ARG A 297 4.19 -13.00 -12.14
C ARG A 297 4.01 -14.31 -12.89
N VAL A 298 3.40 -14.23 -14.06
CA VAL A 298 3.23 -15.39 -14.95
C VAL A 298 4.24 -15.25 -16.08
N THR A 299 5.05 -16.29 -16.29
CA THR A 299 5.99 -16.37 -17.40
C THR A 299 5.57 -17.50 -18.33
N VAL A 300 5.45 -17.17 -19.61
CA VAL A 300 5.21 -18.13 -20.70
C VAL A 300 6.46 -18.16 -21.57
N VAL A 301 7.01 -19.36 -21.78
CA VAL A 301 8.16 -19.61 -22.64
C VAL A 301 7.69 -20.48 -23.80
N GLY A 302 8.02 -20.05 -25.01
CA GLY A 302 7.77 -20.75 -26.25
C GLY A 302 9.04 -20.78 -27.10
N GLN A 303 8.88 -20.65 -28.41
CA GLN A 303 9.99 -20.72 -29.36
C GLN A 303 9.95 -19.57 -30.35
N ARG A 304 11.06 -18.83 -30.45
CA ARG A 304 11.22 -17.80 -31.47
C ARG A 304 11.28 -18.42 -32.86
N ALA A 305 10.63 -17.75 -33.80
CA ALA A 305 10.55 -18.20 -35.17
C ALA A 305 10.30 -17.03 -36.13
N HIS A 306 10.64 -17.19 -37.41
CA HIS A 306 10.39 -16.16 -38.43
C HIS A 306 8.88 -16.10 -38.74
N ALA A 307 8.26 -14.91 -38.64
CA ALA A 307 6.81 -14.77 -38.73
C ALA A 307 6.24 -15.13 -40.12
N GLY A 308 7.02 -15.03 -41.19
CA GLY A 308 6.58 -15.42 -42.54
C GLY A 308 6.92 -16.85 -42.93
N ALA A 309 8.03 -17.39 -42.42
CA ALA A 309 8.59 -18.66 -42.92
C ALA A 309 8.17 -19.86 -42.06
N THR A 310 7.57 -19.62 -40.89
CA THR A 310 7.19 -20.67 -39.96
C THR A 310 5.68 -20.91 -40.05
N PRO A 311 5.23 -22.09 -40.53
CA PRO A 311 3.82 -22.45 -40.59
C PRO A 311 3.14 -22.36 -39.22
N MET A 312 1.85 -22.00 -39.18
CA MET A 312 1.10 -21.81 -37.93
C MET A 312 1.13 -23.03 -37.01
N ALA A 313 0.93 -24.24 -37.56
CA ALA A 313 0.94 -25.49 -36.80
C ALA A 313 2.30 -25.80 -36.13
N GLN A 314 3.38 -25.16 -36.59
CA GLN A 314 4.73 -25.36 -36.03
C GLN A 314 5.11 -24.32 -34.98
N ARG A 315 4.27 -23.32 -34.70
CA ARG A 315 4.62 -22.26 -33.75
C ARG A 315 4.44 -22.71 -32.30
N ALA A 316 5.31 -22.20 -31.43
CA ALA A 316 5.12 -22.17 -29.98
C ALA A 316 5.14 -20.70 -29.57
N ASP A 317 4.05 -20.00 -29.88
CA ASP A 317 3.93 -18.56 -29.68
C ASP A 317 3.61 -18.21 -28.23
N ALA A 318 4.60 -17.67 -27.52
CA ALA A 318 4.47 -17.35 -26.10
C ALA A 318 3.47 -16.21 -25.85
N LEU A 319 3.33 -15.26 -26.78
CA LEU A 319 2.39 -14.14 -26.63
C LEU A 319 0.95 -14.62 -26.81
N VAL A 320 0.69 -15.49 -27.79
CA VAL A 320 -0.66 -16.06 -27.98
C VAL A 320 -1.07 -16.88 -26.75
N ALA A 321 -0.19 -17.75 -26.24
CA ALA A 321 -0.46 -18.51 -25.03
C ALA A 321 -0.64 -17.61 -23.79
N ALA A 322 0.11 -16.51 -23.66
CA ALA A 322 -0.10 -15.52 -22.61
C ALA A 322 -1.46 -14.81 -22.77
N ALA A 323 -1.87 -14.45 -23.98
CA ALA A 323 -3.18 -13.84 -24.25
C ALA A 323 -4.33 -14.79 -23.85
N GLU A 324 -4.20 -16.09 -24.12
CA GLU A 324 -5.17 -17.09 -23.67
C GLU A 324 -5.28 -17.16 -22.14
N MET A 325 -4.16 -17.04 -21.41
CA MET A 325 -4.17 -16.96 -19.94
C MET A 325 -4.83 -15.68 -19.44
N ILE A 326 -4.55 -14.53 -20.08
CA ILE A 326 -5.12 -13.23 -19.72
C ILE A 326 -6.64 -13.23 -19.89
N LEU A 327 -7.13 -13.75 -21.03
CA LEU A 327 -8.56 -13.88 -21.30
C LEU A 327 -9.23 -14.84 -20.31
N PHE A 328 -8.59 -15.97 -20.00
CA PHE A 328 -9.08 -16.92 -19.01
C PHE A 328 -9.19 -16.28 -17.61
N ALA A 329 -8.15 -15.60 -17.14
CA ALA A 329 -8.15 -14.96 -15.83
C ALA A 329 -9.24 -13.88 -15.74
N THR A 330 -9.39 -13.06 -16.78
CA THR A 330 -10.40 -12.00 -16.81
C THR A 330 -11.82 -12.56 -16.82
N ALA A 331 -12.07 -13.63 -17.59
CA ALA A 331 -13.37 -14.31 -17.61
C ALA A 331 -13.68 -14.95 -16.25
N ARG A 332 -12.73 -15.71 -15.70
CA ARG A 332 -12.88 -16.37 -14.40
C ARG A 332 -13.18 -15.38 -13.28
N ALA A 333 -12.56 -14.19 -13.30
CA ALA A 333 -12.80 -13.15 -12.31
C ALA A 333 -14.24 -12.67 -12.30
N ARG A 334 -14.84 -12.51 -13.49
CA ARG A 334 -16.27 -12.19 -13.60
C ARG A 334 -17.14 -13.32 -13.04
N ASP A 335 -16.79 -14.57 -13.31
CA ASP A 335 -17.56 -15.74 -12.86
C ASP A 335 -17.61 -15.89 -11.34
N VAL A 336 -16.58 -15.43 -10.63
CA VAL A 336 -16.50 -15.51 -9.15
C VAL A 336 -16.57 -14.16 -8.46
N SER A 337 -16.97 -13.10 -9.18
CA SER A 337 -17.03 -11.74 -8.63
C SER A 337 -15.71 -11.28 -7.98
N ALA A 338 -14.58 -11.73 -8.51
CA ALA A 338 -13.24 -11.28 -8.13
C ALA A 338 -12.79 -10.11 -8.99
N VAL A 339 -11.82 -9.35 -8.49
CA VAL A 339 -11.12 -8.34 -9.27
C VAL A 339 -9.81 -8.96 -9.75
N ALA A 340 -9.64 -9.08 -11.06
CA ALA A 340 -8.40 -9.50 -11.69
C ALA A 340 -7.92 -8.41 -12.64
N THR A 341 -6.67 -7.97 -12.50
CA THR A 341 -6.10 -6.93 -13.34
C THR A 341 -4.74 -7.33 -13.86
N ILE A 342 -4.57 -7.29 -15.18
CA ILE A 342 -3.29 -7.43 -15.85
C ILE A 342 -2.72 -6.04 -16.06
N GLY A 343 -1.77 -5.66 -15.22
CA GLY A 343 -1.20 -4.31 -15.22
C GLY A 343 0.05 -4.16 -16.08
N VAL A 344 0.78 -5.26 -16.31
CA VAL A 344 2.05 -5.27 -17.03
C VAL A 344 2.09 -6.49 -17.94
N LEU A 345 2.50 -6.29 -19.20
CA LEU A 345 2.81 -7.35 -20.16
C LEU A 345 4.12 -6.99 -20.87
N GLU A 346 5.11 -7.86 -20.74
CA GLU A 346 6.45 -7.72 -21.30
C GLU A 346 6.73 -8.84 -22.29
N LEU A 347 7.30 -8.47 -23.44
CA LEU A 347 7.84 -9.40 -24.41
C LEU A 347 9.37 -9.36 -24.34
N ASP A 348 9.99 -10.52 -24.25
CA ASP A 348 11.44 -10.59 -24.45
C ASP A 348 11.74 -10.18 -25.90
N ARG A 349 12.70 -9.29 -26.13
CA ARG A 349 13.17 -8.77 -27.45
C ARG A 349 12.05 -8.70 -28.50
N PRO A 350 11.09 -7.76 -28.38
CA PRO A 350 9.96 -7.68 -29.30
C PRO A 350 10.43 -7.31 -30.71
N SER A 351 9.91 -8.01 -31.71
CA SER A 351 10.05 -7.65 -33.13
C SER A 351 8.80 -8.06 -33.90
N SER A 352 8.27 -7.15 -34.71
CA SER A 352 7.01 -7.31 -35.44
C SER A 352 6.99 -8.50 -36.42
N ASN A 353 8.16 -8.92 -36.92
CA ASN A 353 8.32 -10.02 -37.87
C ASN A 353 8.83 -11.32 -37.24
N THR A 354 8.71 -11.47 -35.91
CA THR A 354 9.11 -12.69 -35.20
C THR A 354 7.98 -13.22 -34.33
N VAL A 355 7.87 -14.55 -34.24
CA VAL A 355 7.04 -15.24 -33.24
C VAL A 355 7.70 -15.03 -31.85
N PRO A 356 7.00 -14.49 -30.85
CA PRO A 356 7.56 -14.29 -29.52
C PRO A 356 7.91 -15.60 -28.81
N GLY A 357 9.16 -15.72 -28.35
CA GLY A 357 9.62 -16.90 -27.61
C GLY A 357 9.45 -16.80 -26.09
N ARG A 358 9.14 -15.62 -25.55
CA ARG A 358 8.86 -15.43 -24.12
C ARG A 358 7.97 -14.21 -23.92
N ALA A 359 6.96 -14.39 -23.08
CA ALA A 359 6.08 -13.33 -22.59
C ALA A 359 5.98 -13.43 -21.06
N THR A 360 5.94 -12.29 -20.38
CA THR A 360 5.76 -12.22 -18.92
C THR A 360 4.68 -11.19 -18.62
N PHE A 361 3.76 -11.52 -17.71
CA PHE A 361 2.73 -10.57 -17.28
C PHE A 361 2.48 -10.63 -15.78
N THR A 362 1.92 -9.56 -15.23
CA THR A 362 1.49 -9.51 -13.83
C THR A 362 -0.01 -9.72 -13.72
N LEU A 363 -0.45 -10.40 -12.67
CA LEU A 363 -1.86 -10.54 -12.30
C LEU A 363 -2.05 -10.05 -10.87
N ASP A 364 -2.87 -9.02 -10.68
CA ASP A 364 -3.41 -8.64 -9.37
C ASP A 364 -4.78 -9.24 -9.21
N LEU A 365 -4.91 -10.16 -8.27
CA LEU A 365 -6.14 -10.84 -7.93
C LEU A 365 -6.59 -10.41 -6.54
N ARG A 366 -7.83 -9.92 -6.42
CA ARG A 366 -8.43 -9.50 -5.15
C ARG A 366 -9.81 -10.08 -4.94
N HIS A 367 -10.10 -10.48 -3.71
CA HIS A 367 -11.41 -10.96 -3.30
C HIS A 367 -11.52 -11.00 -1.75
N PRO A 368 -12.69 -10.74 -1.14
CA PRO A 368 -12.89 -10.81 0.32
C PRO A 368 -12.88 -12.23 0.91
N SER A 369 -12.79 -13.26 0.07
CA SER A 369 -12.76 -14.67 0.50
C SER A 369 -11.51 -15.38 0.00
N GLU A 370 -10.73 -15.92 0.96
CA GLU A 370 -9.55 -16.75 0.70
C GLU A 370 -9.88 -18.03 -0.08
N SER A 371 -11.04 -18.65 0.15
CA SER A 371 -11.42 -19.86 -0.57
C SER A 371 -11.59 -19.58 -2.07
N VAL A 372 -12.22 -18.46 -2.42
CA VAL A 372 -12.36 -18.03 -3.82
C VAL A 372 -11.00 -17.73 -4.46
N LEU A 373 -10.07 -17.10 -3.71
CA LEU A 373 -8.70 -16.86 -4.21
C LEU A 373 -7.95 -18.18 -4.45
N ASN A 374 -8.09 -19.17 -3.56
CA ASN A 374 -7.50 -20.51 -3.71
C ASN A 374 -8.07 -21.27 -4.91
N ASP A 375 -9.38 -21.22 -5.11
CA ASP A 375 -10.04 -21.86 -6.24
C ASP A 375 -9.64 -21.19 -7.56
N PHE A 376 -9.51 -19.86 -7.57
CA PHE A 376 -9.03 -19.12 -8.72
C PHE A 376 -7.61 -19.51 -9.09
N GLU A 377 -6.69 -19.55 -8.12
CA GLU A 377 -5.30 -19.94 -8.34
C GLU A 377 -5.18 -21.38 -8.84
N SER A 378 -5.97 -22.29 -8.26
CA SER A 378 -6.06 -23.67 -8.75
C SER A 378 -6.52 -23.73 -10.21
N ALA A 379 -7.51 -22.91 -10.58
CA ALA A 379 -7.99 -22.82 -11.96
C ALA A 379 -6.93 -22.27 -12.93
N LEU A 380 -6.11 -21.29 -12.50
CA LEU A 380 -4.96 -20.82 -13.29
C LEU A 380 -3.96 -21.94 -13.53
N HIS A 381 -3.60 -22.71 -12.51
CA HIS A 381 -2.68 -23.84 -12.66
C HIS A 381 -3.22 -24.92 -13.60
N VAL A 382 -4.53 -25.21 -13.55
CA VAL A 382 -5.17 -26.13 -14.50
C VAL A 382 -5.07 -25.60 -15.92
N ARG A 383 -5.36 -24.31 -16.15
CA ARG A 383 -5.27 -23.70 -17.48
C ARG A 383 -3.84 -23.70 -18.03
N MET A 384 -2.85 -23.41 -17.19
CA MET A 384 -1.42 -23.49 -17.53
C MET A 384 -1.01 -24.89 -18.00
N LYS A 385 -1.46 -25.94 -17.31
CA LYS A 385 -1.24 -27.33 -17.72
C LYS A 385 -1.92 -27.64 -19.05
N GLN A 386 -3.14 -27.18 -19.27
CA GLN A 386 -3.85 -27.38 -20.55
C GLN A 386 -3.09 -26.76 -21.72
N LEU A 387 -2.55 -25.54 -21.59
CA LEU A 387 -1.75 -24.91 -22.64
C LEU A 387 -0.50 -25.73 -22.99
N THR A 388 0.16 -26.28 -21.97
CA THR A 388 1.33 -27.16 -22.14
C THR A 388 0.96 -28.48 -22.83
N VAL A 389 -0.24 -29.02 -22.57
CA VAL A 389 -0.73 -30.24 -23.25
C VAL A 389 -1.09 -29.97 -24.71
N LEU A 390 -1.67 -28.80 -25.02
CA LEU A 390 -2.02 -28.42 -26.39
C LEU A 390 -0.78 -28.16 -27.25
N ASN A 391 0.32 -27.72 -26.63
CA ASN A 391 1.61 -27.51 -27.28
C ASN A 391 2.74 -27.75 -26.28
N ASP A 392 3.40 -28.90 -26.38
CA ASP A 392 4.46 -29.36 -25.47
C ASP A 392 5.72 -28.47 -25.48
N ARG A 393 5.85 -27.60 -26.48
CA ARG A 393 6.90 -26.58 -26.58
C ARG A 393 6.54 -25.26 -25.88
N ILE A 394 5.33 -25.14 -25.33
CA ILE A 394 4.95 -24.04 -24.45
C ILE A 394 5.16 -24.47 -23.00
N GLN A 395 5.98 -23.73 -22.27
CA GLN A 395 6.17 -23.88 -20.84
C GLN A 395 5.59 -22.68 -20.12
N THR A 396 4.96 -22.93 -18.98
CA THR A 396 4.35 -21.88 -18.17
C THR A 396 4.83 -21.99 -16.73
N SER A 397 5.05 -20.84 -16.10
CA SER A 397 5.36 -20.75 -14.66
C SER A 397 4.63 -19.57 -14.06
N ILE A 398 4.28 -19.69 -12.78
CA ILE A 398 3.60 -18.67 -12.01
C ILE A 398 4.29 -18.54 -10.67
N GLU A 399 4.66 -17.32 -10.31
CA GLU A 399 5.31 -16.96 -9.05
C GLU A 399 4.36 -16.04 -8.30
N ARG A 400 4.05 -16.37 -7.04
CA ARG A 400 3.32 -15.47 -6.15
C ARG A 400 4.31 -14.47 -5.55
N ILE A 401 4.27 -13.23 -6.04
CA ILE A 401 5.17 -12.14 -5.62
C ILE A 401 4.72 -11.54 -4.30
N TRP A 402 3.40 -11.44 -4.11
CA TRP A 402 2.81 -10.87 -2.90
C TRP A 402 1.55 -11.62 -2.51
N HIS A 403 1.32 -11.69 -1.20
CA HIS A 403 0.13 -12.27 -0.59
C HIS A 403 -0.24 -11.48 0.66
N SER A 404 -1.32 -10.71 0.56
CA SER A 404 -2.08 -10.21 1.71
C SER A 404 -3.32 -11.08 1.85
N PRO A 405 -3.57 -11.71 3.00
CA PRO A 405 -4.72 -12.59 3.19
C PRO A 405 -6.03 -11.81 3.21
N ALA A 406 -7.12 -12.43 2.74
CA ALA A 406 -8.48 -11.96 3.03
C ALA A 406 -8.83 -12.36 4.46
N VAL A 407 -9.21 -11.40 5.28
CA VAL A 407 -9.37 -11.59 6.72
C VAL A 407 -10.66 -10.97 7.23
N GLN A 408 -11.31 -11.69 8.14
CA GLN A 408 -12.34 -11.11 9.01
C GLN A 408 -11.65 -10.52 10.23
N LEU A 409 -12.12 -9.36 10.68
CA LEU A 409 -11.60 -8.67 11.86
C LEU A 409 -12.32 -9.17 13.12
N ASP A 410 -11.71 -8.93 14.28
CA ASP A 410 -12.12 -9.57 15.53
C ASP A 410 -13.44 -9.04 16.09
N ASP A 411 -14.43 -9.91 16.28
CA ASP A 411 -15.79 -9.54 16.71
C ASP A 411 -15.84 -8.81 18.06
N GLU A 412 -14.93 -9.11 18.98
CA GLU A 412 -14.89 -8.46 20.29
C GLU A 412 -14.38 -7.02 20.16
N VAL A 413 -13.30 -6.81 19.40
CA VAL A 413 -12.79 -5.46 19.11
C VAL A 413 -13.82 -4.67 18.27
N LEU A 414 -14.49 -5.30 17.31
CA LEU A 414 -15.57 -4.66 16.54
C LEU A 414 -16.74 -4.23 17.42
N THR A 415 -17.07 -5.01 18.45
CA THR A 415 -18.08 -4.62 19.44
C THR A 415 -17.65 -3.36 20.19
N CYS A 416 -16.40 -3.27 20.63
CA CYS A 416 -15.84 -2.06 21.23
C CYS A 416 -15.90 -0.86 20.26
N ILE A 417 -15.55 -1.04 18.98
CA ILE A 417 -15.61 0.05 18.00
C ILE A 417 -17.04 0.54 17.79
N ARG A 418 -18.03 -0.35 17.61
CA ARG A 418 -19.43 0.05 17.41
C ARG A 418 -19.97 0.82 18.60
N SER A 419 -19.61 0.37 19.80
CA SER A 419 -20.01 0.95 21.07
C SER A 419 -19.35 2.32 21.30
N ALA A 420 -18.06 2.47 20.96
CA ALA A 420 -17.34 3.74 20.92
C ALA A 420 -17.92 4.70 19.87
N ALA A 421 -18.10 4.25 18.62
CA ALA A 421 -18.66 5.04 17.54
C ALA A 421 -20.07 5.55 17.87
N ASN A 422 -20.95 4.69 18.41
CA ASN A 422 -22.27 5.11 18.88
C ASN A 422 -22.17 6.21 19.95
N SER A 423 -21.19 6.16 20.86
CA SER A 423 -21.02 7.21 21.87
C SER A 423 -20.55 8.55 21.33
N VAL A 424 -19.75 8.54 20.26
CA VAL A 424 -19.15 9.76 19.68
C VAL A 424 -20.07 10.38 18.62
N VAL A 425 -20.59 9.58 17.71
CA VAL A 425 -21.34 10.05 16.53
C VAL A 425 -22.81 9.62 16.50
N GLY A 426 -23.27 8.85 17.50
CA GLY A 426 -24.63 8.29 17.55
C GLY A 426 -24.81 7.09 16.63
N GLN A 427 -25.92 6.37 16.83
CA GLN A 427 -26.21 5.11 16.12
C GLN A 427 -26.30 5.29 14.59
N ASP A 428 -26.76 6.46 14.15
CA ASP A 428 -26.87 6.80 12.73
C ASP A 428 -25.57 7.38 12.15
N GLY A 429 -24.56 7.67 12.98
CA GLY A 429 -23.31 8.32 12.57
C GLY A 429 -22.25 7.37 12.01
N PHE A 430 -22.42 6.06 12.16
CA PHE A 430 -21.47 5.05 11.68
C PHE A 430 -22.15 3.96 10.85
N MET A 431 -21.33 3.16 10.15
CA MET A 431 -21.78 1.96 9.45
C MET A 431 -20.68 0.91 9.38
N ASP A 432 -21.05 -0.36 9.22
CA ASP A 432 -20.10 -1.42 8.89
C ASP A 432 -19.62 -1.29 7.44
N THR A 433 -18.35 -1.60 7.18
CA THR A 433 -17.73 -1.56 5.85
C THR A 433 -16.62 -2.61 5.73
N ILE A 434 -16.04 -2.76 4.53
CA ILE A 434 -14.86 -3.58 4.27
C ILE A 434 -13.75 -2.73 3.67
N SER A 435 -12.50 -3.06 3.99
CA SER A 435 -11.36 -2.47 3.30
C SER A 435 -11.09 -3.17 1.97
N LEU A 436 -10.95 -2.36 0.93
CA LEU A 436 -10.50 -2.79 -0.41
C LEU A 436 -9.02 -2.43 -0.66
N ALA A 437 -8.32 -1.90 0.33
CA ALA A 437 -6.89 -1.65 0.28
C ALA A 437 -6.12 -2.67 1.13
N GLY A 438 -4.82 -2.76 0.91
CA GLY A 438 -3.93 -3.42 1.87
C GLY A 438 -3.71 -2.50 3.06
N HIS A 439 -3.52 -3.09 4.23
CA HIS A 439 -3.14 -2.40 5.46
C HIS A 439 -2.29 -3.36 6.29
N ASP A 440 -1.48 -2.83 7.21
CA ASP A 440 -0.75 -3.66 8.17
C ASP A 440 -1.68 -4.54 9.02
N SER A 441 -2.90 -4.08 9.28
CA SER A 441 -3.94 -4.86 9.96
C SER A 441 -4.31 -6.18 9.28
N ALA A 442 -4.07 -6.32 7.96
CA ALA A 442 -4.24 -7.59 7.27
C ALA A 442 -3.27 -8.67 7.77
N LEU A 443 -2.14 -8.27 8.36
CA LEU A 443 -1.10 -9.16 8.85
C LEU A 443 -1.09 -9.25 10.38
N THR A 444 -1.43 -8.18 11.10
CA THR A 444 -1.48 -8.24 12.57
C THR A 444 -2.59 -9.17 13.08
N VAL A 445 -3.71 -9.28 12.36
CA VAL A 445 -4.82 -10.21 12.66
C VAL A 445 -4.40 -11.68 12.72
N LEU A 446 -3.27 -12.04 12.09
CA LEU A 446 -2.72 -13.40 12.15
C LEU A 446 -2.17 -13.76 13.54
N ARG A 447 -1.99 -12.77 14.42
CA ARG A 447 -1.38 -12.93 15.74
C ARG A 447 -2.23 -12.42 16.89
N VAL A 448 -3.00 -11.37 16.68
CA VAL A 448 -3.76 -10.70 17.76
C VAL A 448 -5.15 -10.28 17.27
N PRO A 449 -6.14 -10.18 18.18
CA PRO A 449 -7.39 -9.49 17.92
C PRO A 449 -7.12 -8.14 17.25
N THR A 450 -7.67 -7.94 16.05
CA THR A 450 -7.37 -6.78 15.22
C THR A 450 -8.66 -6.22 14.65
N ALA A 451 -8.79 -4.89 14.62
CA ALA A 451 -9.87 -4.22 13.92
C ALA A 451 -9.41 -2.86 13.37
N MET A 452 -10.22 -2.28 12.49
CA MET A 452 -9.94 -0.96 11.92
C MET A 452 -11.12 -0.01 11.99
N ILE A 453 -10.80 1.27 12.06
CA ILE A 453 -11.72 2.40 12.05
C ILE A 453 -11.43 3.22 10.78
N PHE A 454 -12.44 3.47 9.98
CA PHE A 454 -12.35 4.37 8.83
C PHE A 454 -12.99 5.72 9.09
N VAL A 455 -12.37 6.77 8.56
CA VAL A 455 -12.97 8.11 8.43
C VAL A 455 -13.14 8.47 6.94
N PRO A 456 -14.07 9.38 6.59
CA PRO A 456 -14.30 9.77 5.21
C PRO A 456 -13.05 10.32 4.52
N SER A 457 -12.97 10.08 3.21
CA SER A 457 -12.01 10.71 2.30
C SER A 457 -12.78 11.53 1.28
N LYS A 458 -12.43 12.81 1.11
CA LYS A 458 -13.05 13.70 0.13
C LYS A 458 -12.92 13.11 -1.26
N ASP A 459 -14.07 12.93 -1.90
CA ASP A 459 -14.25 12.34 -3.23
C ASP A 459 -13.60 10.96 -3.38
N GLY A 460 -13.31 10.28 -2.26
CA GLY A 460 -12.65 8.99 -2.22
C GLY A 460 -11.26 9.00 -2.82
N VAL A 461 -10.66 10.18 -2.95
CA VAL A 461 -9.31 10.34 -3.50
C VAL A 461 -8.29 9.87 -2.47
N SER A 462 -7.36 9.01 -2.89
CA SER A 462 -6.20 8.60 -2.12
C SER A 462 -5.06 8.23 -3.07
N HIS A 463 -3.83 8.13 -2.55
CA HIS A 463 -2.61 7.99 -3.34
C HIS A 463 -2.46 9.08 -4.41
N ALA A 464 -2.98 10.27 -4.08
CA ALA A 464 -2.92 11.45 -4.92
C ALA A 464 -2.78 12.69 -4.04
N PRO A 465 -2.12 13.76 -4.54
CA PRO A 465 -1.96 15.00 -3.81
C PRO A 465 -3.24 15.66 -3.30
N GLU A 466 -4.36 15.43 -3.98
CA GLU A 466 -5.67 16.00 -3.67
C GLU A 466 -6.39 15.26 -2.53
N GLU A 467 -5.83 14.16 -2.02
CA GLU A 467 -6.36 13.44 -0.86
C GLU A 467 -6.61 14.39 0.31
N PHE A 468 -7.83 14.36 0.82
CA PHE A 468 -8.24 15.26 1.89
C PHE A 468 -9.25 14.61 2.83
N THR A 469 -8.99 14.74 4.12
CA THR A 469 -9.94 14.47 5.21
C THR A 469 -9.94 15.71 6.11
N SER A 470 -11.12 16.18 6.52
CA SER A 470 -11.22 17.42 7.30
C SER A 470 -10.68 17.27 8.73
N GLU A 471 -10.36 18.40 9.37
CA GLU A 471 -9.96 18.45 10.78
C GLU A 471 -10.99 17.75 11.68
N GLU A 472 -12.27 18.00 11.42
CA GLU A 472 -13.36 17.42 12.19
C GLU A 472 -13.47 15.90 12.03
N GLU A 473 -13.31 15.38 10.80
CA GLU A 473 -13.32 13.94 10.53
C GLU A 473 -12.10 13.24 11.15
N CYS A 474 -10.92 13.86 11.08
CA CYS A 474 -9.72 13.38 11.77
C CYS A 474 -9.95 13.32 13.29
N ARG A 475 -10.49 14.41 13.86
CA ARG A 475 -10.80 14.50 15.29
C ARG A 475 -11.79 13.43 15.73
N ILE A 476 -12.86 13.22 14.97
CA ILE A 476 -13.86 12.18 15.24
C ILE A 476 -13.22 10.79 15.21
N GLY A 477 -12.42 10.48 14.18
CA GLY A 477 -11.73 9.19 14.07
C GLY A 477 -10.85 8.89 15.26
N VAL A 478 -10.02 9.84 15.68
CA VAL A 478 -9.12 9.69 16.83
C VAL A 478 -9.89 9.63 18.16
N GLN A 479 -11.01 10.35 18.27
CA GLN A 479 -11.89 10.24 19.44
C GLN A 479 -12.52 8.84 19.54
N VAL A 480 -12.95 8.24 18.42
CA VAL A 480 -13.47 6.87 18.40
C VAL A 480 -12.36 5.86 18.73
N LEU A 481 -11.13 6.09 18.24
CA LEU A 481 -9.96 5.28 18.61
C LEU A 481 -9.72 5.30 20.13
N LEU A 482 -9.72 6.48 20.75
CA LEU A 482 -9.59 6.64 22.20
C LEU A 482 -10.66 5.83 22.96
N GLU A 483 -11.93 6.03 22.62
CA GLU A 483 -13.04 5.35 23.29
C GLU A 483 -12.99 3.83 23.07
N THR A 484 -12.62 3.37 21.87
CA THR A 484 -12.48 1.94 21.55
C THR A 484 -11.43 1.29 22.45
N VAL A 485 -10.27 1.92 22.61
CA VAL A 485 -9.18 1.40 23.42
C VAL A 485 -9.56 1.33 24.89
N LEU A 486 -10.28 2.33 25.41
CA LEU A 486 -10.77 2.32 26.78
C LEU A 486 -11.83 1.25 27.03
N GLU A 487 -12.72 1.01 26.05
CA GLU A 487 -13.68 -0.09 26.12
C GLU A 487 -12.98 -1.46 26.10
N TYR A 488 -11.99 -1.64 25.23
CA TYR A 488 -11.21 -2.87 25.17
C TYR A 488 -10.37 -3.08 26.45
N ASP A 489 -9.78 -2.02 27.00
CA ASP A 489 -9.04 -2.04 28.27
C ASP A 489 -9.92 -2.49 29.45
N SER A 490 -11.15 -1.96 29.54
CA SER A 490 -12.14 -2.37 30.54
C SER A 490 -12.53 -3.85 30.41
N MET A 491 -12.66 -4.33 29.18
CA MET A 491 -12.91 -5.75 28.89
C MET A 491 -11.72 -6.63 29.30
N LEU A 492 -10.49 -6.24 28.96
CA LEU A 492 -9.28 -6.96 29.39
C LEU A 492 -9.17 -7.00 30.91
N ARG A 493 -9.42 -5.87 31.59
CA ARG A 493 -9.42 -5.80 33.06
C ARG A 493 -10.40 -6.81 33.65
N SER A 494 -11.63 -6.83 33.13
CA SER A 494 -12.68 -7.73 33.60
C SER A 494 -12.28 -9.20 33.46
N ARG A 495 -11.60 -9.58 32.36
CA ARG A 495 -11.08 -10.94 32.13
C ARG A 495 -9.91 -11.32 33.04
N HIS A 496 -9.09 -10.34 33.43
CA HIS A 496 -7.94 -10.60 34.30
C HIS A 496 -8.30 -10.59 35.79
N GLU A 497 -9.36 -9.87 36.16
CA GLU A 497 -9.86 -9.81 37.54
C GLU A 497 -10.90 -10.91 37.85
N SER A 498 -11.48 -11.56 36.82
CA SER A 498 -12.31 -12.77 36.93
C SER A 498 -11.46 -14.03 37.08
#